data_AF-A0A1X0SV11-F1
#
_entry.id   AF-A0A1X0SV11-F1
#
_cell.length_a   1.000
_cell.length_b   1.000
_cell.length_c   1.000
_cell.angle_alpha   90.00
_cell.angle_beta   90.00
_cell.angle_gamma   90.00
#
_symmetry.space_group_name_H-M   'P 1'
#
loop_
_entity.id
_entity.type
_entity.pdbx_description
1 polymer ?
#
loop_
_entity_poly.entity_id
_entity_poly.type
_entity_poly.pdbx_seq_one_letter_code
_entity_poly.pdbx_strand_id
1 'polypeptide(L)'
;MSNASPLRADPDDMAGAFAPDARARAILRGQRMMREDLRNAGGAFDLGEVSEVLGSISRQAVDKKVRDGTLLAVPGPGNRRRYPTAQFDDDGQLVKGLREVRAALPTSNPWMILNFLVNPDAMLDDQAPIALLREGRIDAVVEAARRVGEQGS
;
A
#
# COMPACT_ATOMS: atom_id res chain seq x y z
N MET A 1 -23.91 48.97 -12.55
CA MET A 1 -22.62 48.60 -11.93
C MET A 1 -22.89 48.19 -10.49
N SER A 2 -23.13 46.91 -10.24
CA SER A 2 -23.40 46.39 -8.89
C SER A 2 -22.07 45.90 -8.31
N ASN A 3 -21.62 46.57 -7.25
CA ASN A 3 -20.36 46.31 -6.60
C ASN A 3 -20.48 45.02 -5.79
N ALA A 4 -19.65 44.03 -6.09
CA ALA A 4 -19.55 42.79 -5.32
C ALA A 4 -18.93 43.12 -3.95
N SER A 5 -19.72 42.99 -2.88
CA SER A 5 -19.17 43.02 -1.51
C SER A 5 -18.24 41.82 -1.32
N PRO A 6 -17.06 42.00 -0.69
CA PRO A 6 -16.19 40.88 -0.38
C PRO A 6 -16.86 40.04 0.71
N LEU A 7 -16.77 38.72 0.55
CA LEU A 7 -17.10 37.72 1.56
C LEU A 7 -16.25 38.03 2.82
N ARG A 8 -16.80 38.79 3.77
CA ARG A 8 -16.21 38.92 5.10
C ARG A 8 -16.39 37.58 5.79
N ALA A 9 -15.29 36.85 5.97
CA ALA A 9 -15.27 35.74 6.91
C ALA A 9 -15.70 36.29 8.29
N ASP A 10 -16.73 35.68 8.85
CA ASP A 10 -17.26 36.04 10.15
C ASP A 10 -16.21 35.67 11.21
N PRO A 11 -15.67 36.62 11.98
CA PRO A 11 -14.59 36.36 12.94
C PRO A 11 -14.97 35.39 14.06
N ASP A 12 -16.25 35.05 14.21
CA ASP A 12 -16.77 34.10 15.20
C ASP A 12 -17.11 32.70 14.64
N ASP A 13 -16.78 32.38 13.37
CA ASP A 13 -16.95 31.02 12.81
C ASP A 13 -15.89 30.04 13.34
N MET A 14 -15.92 29.82 14.66
CA MET A 14 -15.12 28.82 15.35
C MET A 14 -15.37 27.42 14.79
N ALA A 15 -16.60 27.12 14.33
CA ALA A 15 -16.94 25.80 13.79
C ALA A 15 -16.22 25.51 12.46
N GLY A 16 -16.13 26.50 11.56
CA GLY A 16 -15.39 26.42 10.31
C GLY A 16 -13.88 26.22 10.51
N ALA A 17 -13.30 26.82 11.56
CA ALA A 17 -11.87 26.67 11.88
C ALA A 17 -11.44 25.22 12.21
N PHE A 18 -12.36 24.39 12.70
CA PHE A 18 -12.11 22.97 12.98
C PHE A 18 -12.47 22.04 11.82
N ALA A 19 -13.08 22.55 10.75
CA ALA A 19 -13.48 21.75 9.61
C ALA A 19 -12.26 21.47 8.70
N PRO A 20 -12.01 20.21 8.29
CA PRO A 20 -10.92 19.92 7.38
C PRO A 20 -11.23 20.47 5.98
N ASP A 21 -10.22 21.05 5.35
CA ASP A 21 -10.27 21.52 3.96
C ASP A 21 -10.37 20.34 2.96
N ALA A 22 -10.52 20.67 1.68
CA ALA A 22 -10.65 19.67 0.61
C ALA A 22 -9.43 18.72 0.54
N ARG A 23 -8.22 19.24 0.78
CA ARG A 23 -6.97 18.48 0.73
C ARG A 23 -6.87 17.51 1.90
N ALA A 24 -7.13 17.97 3.12
CA ALA A 24 -7.16 17.16 4.32
C ALA A 24 -8.22 16.05 4.21
N ARG A 25 -9.40 16.36 3.65
CA ARG A 25 -10.42 15.35 3.36
C ARG A 25 -9.95 14.31 2.33
N ALA A 26 -9.25 14.72 1.28
CA ALA A 26 -8.69 13.81 0.28
C ALA A 26 -7.65 12.86 0.90
N ILE A 27 -6.75 13.37 1.75
CA ILE A 27 -5.78 12.56 2.49
C ILE A 27 -6.50 11.51 3.36
N LEU A 28 -7.51 11.92 4.11
CA LEU A 28 -8.29 11.00 4.95
C LEU A 28 -9.03 9.95 4.13
N ARG A 29 -9.56 10.30 2.96
CA ARG A 29 -10.18 9.35 2.02
C ARG A 29 -9.14 8.35 1.51
N GLY A 30 -7.98 8.81 1.05
CA GLY A 30 -6.90 7.93 0.58
C GLY A 30 -6.47 6.94 1.66
N GLN A 31 -6.29 7.39 2.90
CA GLN A 31 -5.98 6.49 4.02
C GLN A 31 -7.08 5.46 4.30
N ARG A 32 -8.36 5.83 4.14
CA ARG A 32 -9.48 4.88 4.27
C ARG A 32 -9.46 3.85 3.15
N MET A 33 -9.25 4.28 1.91
CA MET A 33 -9.16 3.39 0.75
C MET A 33 -8.02 2.38 0.93
N MET A 34 -6.81 2.82 1.26
CA MET A 34 -5.67 1.91 1.49
C MET A 34 -5.94 0.86 2.57
N ARG A 35 -6.64 1.23 3.65
CA ARG A 35 -7.02 0.29 4.70
C ARG A 35 -8.07 -0.71 4.23
N GLU A 36 -8.97 -0.28 3.36
CA GLU A 36 -9.99 -1.14 2.79
C GLU A 36 -9.40 -2.09 1.74
N ASP A 37 -8.48 -1.62 0.90
CA ASP A 37 -7.70 -2.45 -0.01
C ASP A 37 -6.96 -3.55 0.77
N LEU A 38 -6.29 -3.18 1.87
CA LEU A 38 -5.64 -4.16 2.74
C LEU A 38 -6.63 -5.18 3.32
N ARG A 39 -7.81 -4.73 3.76
CA ARG A 39 -8.86 -5.63 4.27
C ARG A 39 -9.31 -6.60 3.18
N ASN A 40 -9.61 -6.10 1.98
CA ASN A 40 -10.08 -6.88 0.85
C ASN A 40 -9.01 -7.86 0.35
N ALA A 41 -7.74 -7.51 0.50
CA ALA A 41 -6.60 -8.37 0.20
C ALA A 41 -6.30 -9.42 1.30
N GLY A 42 -7.20 -9.60 2.28
CA GLY A 42 -7.08 -10.62 3.33
C GLY A 42 -6.44 -10.13 4.63
N GLY A 43 -6.23 -8.82 4.79
CA GLY A 43 -5.68 -8.23 6.01
C GLY A 43 -4.16 -8.36 6.13
N ALA A 44 -3.66 -8.40 7.37
CA ALA A 44 -2.24 -8.47 7.65
C ALA A 44 -1.96 -9.20 8.96
N PHE A 45 -0.86 -9.93 8.98
CA PHE A 45 -0.27 -10.49 10.19
C PHE A 45 0.40 -9.41 11.03
N ASP A 46 0.46 -9.65 12.33
CA ASP A 46 1.43 -9.05 13.23
C ASP A 46 2.78 -9.77 13.20
N LEU A 47 3.70 -9.35 14.07
CA LEU A 47 5.04 -9.94 14.09
C LEU A 47 5.05 -11.38 14.63
N GLY A 48 4.21 -11.70 15.61
CA GLY A 48 4.11 -13.06 16.14
C GLY A 48 3.55 -14.00 15.08
N GLU A 49 2.43 -13.59 14.48
CA GLU A 49 1.76 -14.36 13.44
C GLU A 49 2.66 -14.58 12.21
N VAL A 50 3.35 -13.55 11.71
CA VAL A 50 4.26 -13.71 10.55
C VAL A 50 5.49 -14.56 10.89
N SER A 51 5.94 -14.52 12.16
CA SER A 51 7.03 -15.36 12.64
C SER A 51 6.61 -16.83 12.58
N GLU A 52 5.42 -17.15 13.09
CA GLU A 52 4.87 -18.51 13.11
C GLU A 52 4.67 -19.05 11.68
N VAL A 53 4.01 -18.28 10.80
CA VAL A 53 3.78 -18.66 9.40
C VAL A 53 5.09 -18.94 8.65
N LEU A 54 6.15 -18.20 8.95
CA LEU A 54 7.47 -18.39 8.33
C LEU A 54 8.31 -19.50 9.00
N GLY A 55 7.71 -20.34 9.84
CA GLY A 55 8.39 -21.46 10.51
C GLY A 55 9.03 -21.08 11.84
N SER A 56 8.36 -20.24 12.63
CA SER A 56 8.80 -19.78 13.96
C SER A 56 10.18 -19.10 13.95
N ILE A 57 10.42 -18.24 12.97
CA ILE A 57 11.70 -17.54 12.82
C ILE A 57 11.83 -16.33 13.76
N SER A 58 13.05 -15.93 14.09
CA SER A 58 13.27 -14.79 14.97
C SER A 58 12.81 -13.46 14.34
N ARG A 59 12.51 -12.46 15.21
CA ARG A 59 12.28 -11.06 14.78
C ARG A 59 13.39 -10.55 13.84
N GLN A 60 14.65 -10.86 14.15
CA GLN A 60 15.79 -10.44 13.32
C GLN A 60 15.75 -11.07 11.93
N ALA A 61 15.30 -12.31 11.80
CA ALA A 61 15.11 -12.97 10.52
C ALA A 61 13.94 -12.36 9.72
N VAL A 62 12.83 -12.01 10.38
CA VAL A 62 11.74 -11.24 9.78
C VAL A 62 12.24 -9.88 9.28
N ASP A 63 12.97 -9.14 10.11
CA ASP A 63 13.57 -7.84 9.76
C ASP A 63 14.53 -7.95 8.59
N LYS A 64 15.32 -9.03 8.52
CA LYS A 64 16.21 -9.32 7.39
C LYS A 64 15.40 -9.49 6.10
N LYS A 65 14.30 -10.27 6.11
CA LYS A 65 13.43 -10.43 4.94
C LYS A 65 12.80 -9.12 4.48
N VAL A 66 12.41 -8.24 5.41
CA VAL A 66 11.87 -6.90 5.06
C VAL A 66 12.93 -6.05 4.34
N ARG A 67 14.14 -6.05 4.91
CA ARG A 67 15.30 -5.31 4.38
C ARG A 67 15.73 -5.84 3.01
N ASP A 68 15.75 -7.16 2.85
CA ASP A 68 16.19 -7.85 1.64
C ASP A 68 15.16 -7.77 0.49
N GLY A 69 14.03 -7.09 0.67
CA GLY A 69 13.03 -6.96 -0.40
C GLY A 69 11.96 -8.03 -0.39
N THR A 70 12.17 -9.16 0.29
CA THR A 70 11.35 -10.38 0.14
C THR A 70 10.12 -10.44 1.03
N LEU A 71 9.96 -9.48 1.94
CA LEU A 71 8.78 -9.34 2.78
C LEU A 71 8.38 -7.86 2.81
N LEU A 72 7.11 -7.57 2.57
CA LEU A 72 6.52 -6.24 2.70
C LEU A 72 5.98 -6.07 4.12
N ALA A 73 6.31 -4.94 4.72
CA ALA A 73 5.75 -4.49 5.98
C ALA A 73 5.15 -3.09 5.81
N VAL A 74 3.90 -2.91 6.20
CA VAL A 74 3.19 -1.63 6.20
C VAL A 74 3.06 -1.07 7.62
N PRO A 75 3.08 0.26 7.81
CA PRO A 75 2.78 0.88 9.10
C PRO A 75 1.33 0.61 9.53
N GLY A 76 1.14 0.04 10.71
CA GLY A 76 -0.16 -0.21 11.32
C GLY A 76 -0.42 0.63 12.57
N PRO A 77 -1.48 0.30 13.34
CA PRO A 77 -1.84 1.01 14.58
C PRO A 77 -0.66 1.10 15.56
N GLY A 78 -0.49 2.27 16.18
CA GLY A 78 0.62 2.52 17.11
C GLY A 78 2.00 2.43 16.46
N ASN A 79 2.10 2.67 15.15
CA ASN A 79 3.33 2.56 14.35
C ASN A 79 3.96 1.15 14.38
N ARG A 80 3.17 0.12 14.72
CA ARG A 80 3.61 -1.27 14.67
C ARG A 80 3.53 -1.78 13.23
N ARG A 81 4.56 -2.51 12.81
CA ARG A 81 4.57 -3.14 11.48
C ARG A 81 3.47 -4.18 11.38
N ARG A 82 2.85 -4.23 10.21
CA ARG A 82 1.90 -5.25 9.77
C ARG A 82 2.39 -5.85 8.47
N TYR A 83 2.16 -7.13 8.27
CA TYR A 83 2.66 -7.91 7.14
C TYR A 83 1.47 -8.37 6.31
N PRO A 84 1.12 -7.69 5.20
CA PRO A 84 -0.06 -8.01 4.40
C PRO A 84 -0.11 -9.50 4.03
N THR A 85 -1.25 -10.16 4.20
CA THR A 85 -1.39 -11.60 3.94
C THR A 85 -1.32 -11.93 2.44
N ALA A 86 -1.63 -10.95 1.58
CA ALA A 86 -1.54 -11.09 0.13
C ALA A 86 -0.16 -11.55 -0.38
N GLN A 87 0.93 -11.30 0.34
CA GLN A 87 2.28 -11.72 -0.08
C GLN A 87 2.60 -13.20 0.17
N PHE A 88 1.65 -13.95 0.72
CA PHE A 88 1.75 -15.38 0.97
C PHE A 88 0.88 -16.16 -0.03
N ASP A 89 1.33 -17.36 -0.40
CA ASP A 89 0.53 -18.35 -1.12
C ASP A 89 -0.30 -19.22 -0.15
N ASP A 90 -1.07 -20.15 -0.69
CA ASP A 90 -1.99 -21.00 0.07
C ASP A 90 -1.25 -21.95 1.05
N ASP A 91 0.04 -22.23 0.80
CA ASP A 91 0.91 -23.03 1.66
C ASP A 91 1.64 -22.17 2.72
N GLY A 92 1.34 -20.88 2.79
CA GLY A 92 1.97 -19.93 3.71
C GLY A 92 3.42 -19.57 3.33
N GLN A 93 3.86 -19.89 2.10
CA GLN A 93 5.16 -19.48 1.59
C GLN A 93 5.08 -18.09 0.98
N LEU A 94 6.22 -17.40 0.94
CA LEU A 94 6.30 -16.08 0.31
C LEU A 94 6.20 -16.19 -1.20
N VAL A 95 5.31 -15.39 -1.79
CA VAL A 95 5.21 -15.22 -3.23
C VAL A 95 6.55 -14.71 -3.78
N LYS A 96 7.05 -15.37 -4.82
CA LYS A 96 8.32 -15.04 -5.48
C LYS A 96 8.18 -13.74 -6.30
N GLY A 97 9.30 -13.09 -6.61
CA GLY A 97 9.31 -11.88 -7.45
C GLY A 97 9.11 -10.56 -6.70
N LEU A 98 8.74 -10.58 -5.41
CA LEU A 98 8.47 -9.36 -4.65
C LEU A 98 9.67 -8.42 -4.58
N ARG A 99 10.89 -8.96 -4.47
CA ARG A 99 12.12 -8.15 -4.42
C ARG A 99 12.32 -7.41 -5.74
N GLU A 100 12.17 -8.11 -6.84
CA GLU A 100 12.35 -7.63 -8.21
C GLU A 100 11.32 -6.53 -8.52
N VAL A 101 10.06 -6.76 -8.16
CA VAL A 101 8.98 -5.77 -8.30
C VAL A 101 9.25 -4.52 -7.48
N ARG A 102 9.67 -4.68 -6.21
CA ARG A 102 10.02 -3.53 -5.35
C ARG A 102 11.19 -2.71 -5.88
N ALA A 103 12.15 -3.35 -6.54
CA ALA A 103 13.28 -2.66 -7.15
C ALA A 103 12.88 -1.92 -8.44
N ALA A 104 11.82 -2.36 -9.11
CA ALA A 104 11.30 -1.75 -10.33
C ALA A 104 10.35 -0.56 -10.08
N LEU A 105 9.65 -0.55 -8.95
CA LEU A 105 8.74 0.55 -8.60
C LEU A 105 9.51 1.86 -8.32
N PRO A 106 8.97 3.02 -8.74
CA PRO A 106 9.59 4.33 -8.51
C PRO A 106 9.42 4.84 -7.07
N THR A 107 8.99 3.99 -6.14
CA THR A 107 8.65 4.37 -4.76
C THR A 107 9.07 3.30 -3.77
N SER A 108 9.55 3.74 -2.62
CA SER A 108 9.82 2.88 -1.46
C SER A 108 8.69 2.91 -0.43
N ASN A 109 7.61 3.67 -0.68
CA ASN A 109 6.48 3.77 0.24
C ASN A 109 5.72 2.42 0.30
N PRO A 110 5.68 1.75 1.46
CA PRO A 110 5.10 0.41 1.58
C PRO A 110 3.61 0.36 1.28
N TRP A 111 2.87 1.45 1.50
CA TRP A 111 1.45 1.53 1.14
C TRP A 111 1.25 1.62 -0.38
N MET A 112 2.11 2.35 -1.09
CA MET A 112 2.04 2.40 -2.56
C MET A 112 2.44 1.06 -3.18
N ILE A 113 3.46 0.40 -2.62
CA ILE A 113 3.84 -0.95 -3.04
C ILE A 113 2.69 -1.93 -2.83
N LEU A 114 2.04 -1.91 -1.65
CA LEU A 114 0.87 -2.75 -1.39
C LEU A 114 -0.24 -2.48 -2.40
N ASN A 115 -0.59 -1.20 -2.62
CA ASN A 115 -1.67 -0.82 -3.51
C ASN A 115 -1.43 -1.32 -4.94
N PHE A 116 -0.21 -1.16 -5.48
CA PHE A 116 0.17 -1.77 -6.75
C PHE A 116 -0.06 -3.28 -6.73
N LEU A 117 0.42 -3.99 -5.71
CA LEU A 117 0.34 -5.45 -5.68
C LEU A 117 -1.08 -6.01 -5.69
N VAL A 118 -2.02 -5.34 -5.03
CA VAL A 118 -3.37 -5.89 -4.75
C VAL A 118 -4.48 -5.34 -5.63
N ASN A 119 -4.20 -4.29 -6.42
CA ASN A 119 -5.19 -3.72 -7.33
C ASN A 119 -4.95 -4.16 -8.78
N PRO A 120 -6.02 -4.32 -9.58
CA PRO A 120 -5.92 -4.52 -11.02
C PRO A 120 -4.99 -3.51 -11.71
N ASP A 121 -4.18 -4.00 -12.64
CA ASP A 121 -3.33 -3.18 -13.50
C ASP A 121 -3.70 -3.41 -14.98
N ALA A 122 -3.95 -2.33 -15.73
CA ALA A 122 -4.35 -2.40 -17.12
C ALA A 122 -3.28 -3.00 -18.05
N MET A 123 -2.00 -2.95 -17.67
CA MET A 123 -0.91 -3.63 -18.40
C MET A 123 -0.88 -5.13 -18.15
N LEU A 124 -1.62 -5.60 -17.16
CA LEU A 124 -1.67 -6.98 -16.71
C LEU A 124 -3.06 -7.60 -16.95
N ASP A 125 -3.76 -7.15 -18.00
CA ASP A 125 -5.10 -7.62 -18.38
C ASP A 125 -6.12 -7.46 -17.23
N ASP A 126 -6.06 -6.34 -16.51
CA ASP A 126 -6.87 -6.02 -15.33
C ASP A 126 -6.73 -7.04 -14.19
N GLN A 127 -5.62 -7.76 -14.15
CA GLN A 127 -5.28 -8.65 -13.03
C GLN A 127 -4.43 -7.93 -12.00
N ALA A 128 -4.61 -8.31 -10.73
CA ALA A 128 -3.75 -7.83 -9.67
C ALA A 128 -2.34 -8.44 -9.83
N PRO A 129 -1.26 -7.63 -9.74
CA PRO A 129 0.11 -8.12 -9.82
C PRO A 129 0.40 -9.33 -8.92
N ILE A 130 -0.15 -9.36 -7.70
CA ILE A 130 0.08 -10.46 -6.77
C ILE A 130 -0.48 -11.81 -7.26
N ALA A 131 -1.57 -11.79 -8.03
CA ALA A 131 -2.11 -13.01 -8.63
C ALA A 131 -1.15 -13.57 -9.68
N LEU A 132 -0.62 -12.71 -10.54
CA LEU A 132 0.36 -13.10 -11.56
C LEU A 132 1.69 -13.56 -10.96
N LEU A 133 2.12 -12.96 -9.85
CA LEU A 133 3.32 -13.43 -9.14
C LEU A 133 3.14 -14.85 -8.58
N ARG A 134 1.94 -15.22 -8.10
CA ARG A 134 1.64 -16.59 -7.66
C ARG A 134 1.71 -17.60 -8.81
N GLU A 135 1.34 -17.18 -10.02
CA GLU A 135 1.50 -17.98 -11.25
C GLU A 135 2.94 -18.03 -11.76
N GLY A 136 3.87 -17.33 -11.09
CA GLY A 136 5.27 -17.26 -11.51
C GLY A 136 5.54 -16.30 -12.67
N ARG A 137 4.57 -15.46 -13.06
CA ARG A 137 4.71 -14.45 -14.13
C ARG A 137 5.45 -13.20 -13.66
N ILE A 138 6.66 -13.38 -13.13
CA ILE A 138 7.46 -12.33 -12.49
C ILE A 138 7.84 -11.21 -13.48
N ASP A 139 8.33 -11.58 -14.67
CA ASP A 139 8.83 -10.60 -15.65
C ASP A 139 7.75 -9.62 -16.11
N ALA A 140 6.52 -10.10 -16.32
CA ALA A 140 5.39 -9.27 -16.71
C ALA A 140 5.06 -8.23 -15.63
N VAL A 141 5.04 -8.67 -14.37
CA VAL A 141 4.75 -7.78 -13.23
C VAL A 141 5.88 -6.75 -13.03
N VAL A 142 7.13 -7.16 -13.20
CA VAL A 142 8.29 -6.26 -13.12
C VAL A 142 8.23 -5.19 -14.21
N GLU A 143 7.83 -5.54 -15.43
CA GLU A 143 7.68 -4.58 -16.51
C GLU A 143 6.54 -3.58 -16.24
N ALA A 144 5.38 -4.05 -15.76
CA ALA A 144 4.29 -3.16 -15.32
C ALA A 144 4.76 -2.20 -14.21
N ALA A 145 5.50 -2.71 -13.21
CA ALA A 145 6.02 -1.92 -12.10
C ALA A 145 6.92 -0.75 -12.55
N ARG A 146 7.74 -0.93 -13.60
CA ARG A 146 8.58 0.14 -14.16
C ARG A 146 7.75 1.30 -14.71
N ARG A 147 6.57 1.02 -15.26
CA ARG A 147 5.72 2.02 -15.92
C ARG A 147 4.81 2.81 -14.99
N VAL A 148 4.69 2.39 -13.72
CA VAL A 148 3.94 3.13 -12.69
C VAL A 148 4.45 4.58 -12.55
N GLY A 149 5.74 4.82 -12.78
CA GLY A 149 6.33 6.17 -12.74
C GLY A 149 6.08 7.01 -13.98
N GLU A 150 5.76 6.39 -15.11
CA GLU A 150 5.58 7.06 -16.41
C GLU A 150 4.18 7.63 -16.58
N GLN A 151 3.17 7.06 -15.91
CA GLN A 151 1.76 7.48 -16.01
C GLN A 151 1.39 8.65 -15.09
N GLY A 152 2.31 9.11 -14.24
CA GLY A 152 2.09 10.19 -13.27
C GLY A 152 2.79 11.52 -13.56
N SER A 153 3.40 11.68 -14.74
CA SER A 153 4.06 12.93 -15.19
C SER A 153 3.19 13.75 -16.14
#